data_AF-A0A7V9SFC8-F1
#
_entry.id   AF-A0A7V9SFC8-F1
#
_cell.length_a   1.000
_cell.length_b   1.000
_cell.length_c   1.000
_cell.angle_alpha   90.00
_cell.angle_beta   90.00
_cell.angle_gamma   90.00
#
_symmetry.space_group_name_H-M   'P 1'
#
loop_
_entity.id
_entity.type
_entity.pdbx_description
1 polymer ?
#
loop_
_entity_poly.entity_id
_entity_poly.type
_entity_poly.pdbx_seq_one_letter_code
_entity_poly.pdbx_strand_id
1 'polypeptide(L)'
;MPVARVVIACFVVALVAVGCRSDAVTLSYEYEVGQTLTYSVEATAHAEWDIGGTGEGSYRWVAEVFERVEEVDDEGALVEVTLAPTDVEEEGLLSPGSGDKTFSIRIDDKGRVLEVIEIDGVPAEDLDPEEVAFIGTYRPPLPTDSIRLREEWAAPPPPITEEGFQQLVSFVELDRLDRDADGRTASISYSGESPLTRTTTLPEGDAEMAGSASISGEAIVDLDGGFLRESTTTTEGDFEVRALPSDEGSPLTGSLHQVLELHLERI
;
A
#
# COMPACT_ATOMS: atom_id res chain seq x y z
N MET A 1 -63.40 -7.41 28.44
CA MET A 1 -62.15 -6.64 28.30
C MET A 1 -61.00 -7.62 28.13
N PRO A 2 -60.39 -7.71 26.94
CA PRO A 2 -59.01 -8.19 26.83
C PRO A 2 -58.22 -7.28 25.89
N VAL A 3 -57.64 -6.21 26.43
CA VAL A 3 -56.66 -5.36 25.73
C VAL A 3 -55.32 -5.61 26.40
N ALA A 4 -54.66 -6.73 26.06
CA ALA A 4 -53.35 -7.05 26.64
C ALA A 4 -52.56 -8.10 25.82
N ARG A 5 -52.66 -8.10 24.48
CA ARG A 5 -51.87 -9.02 23.64
C ARG A 5 -51.15 -8.38 22.45
N VAL A 6 -51.30 -7.07 22.23
CA VAL A 6 -50.75 -6.40 21.02
C VAL A 6 -49.37 -5.76 21.26
N VAL A 7 -48.93 -5.56 22.51
CA VAL A 7 -47.70 -4.78 22.77
C VAL A 7 -46.41 -5.62 22.71
N ILE A 8 -46.48 -6.94 22.86
CA ILE A 8 -45.27 -7.80 22.88
C ILE A 8 -44.76 -8.12 21.47
N ALA A 9 -45.62 -8.08 20.44
CA ALA A 9 -45.22 -8.38 19.06
C ALA A 9 -44.37 -7.27 18.42
N CYS A 10 -44.56 -6.00 18.78
CA CYS A 10 -43.77 -4.90 18.20
C CYS A 10 -42.33 -4.82 18.75
N PHE A 11 -42.07 -5.29 19.98
CA PHE A 11 -40.72 -5.23 20.56
C PHE A 11 -39.80 -6.33 20.02
N VAL A 12 -40.35 -7.47 19.61
CA VAL A 12 -39.56 -8.57 19.02
C VAL A 12 -39.19 -8.26 17.56
N VAL A 13 -40.03 -7.54 16.81
CA VAL A 13 -39.72 -7.15 15.41
C VAL A 13 -38.65 -6.04 15.36
N ALA A 14 -38.61 -5.13 16.34
CA ALA A 14 -37.57 -4.09 16.40
C ALA A 14 -36.18 -4.65 16.74
N LEU A 15 -36.09 -5.78 17.44
CA LEU A 15 -34.81 -6.43 17.79
C LEU A 15 -34.22 -7.27 16.65
N VAL A 16 -35.04 -7.73 15.69
CA VAL A 16 -34.54 -8.49 14.52
C VAL A 16 -33.98 -7.55 13.44
N ALA A 17 -34.43 -6.29 13.38
CA ALA A 17 -33.93 -5.31 12.42
C ALA A 17 -32.54 -4.75 12.76
N VAL A 18 -32.07 -4.89 14.00
CA VAL A 18 -30.69 -4.51 14.41
C VAL A 18 -29.67 -5.57 13.97
N GLY A 19 -30.10 -6.78 13.63
CA GLY A 19 -29.23 -7.91 13.27
C GLY A 19 -28.93 -8.08 11.78
N CYS A 20 -29.25 -7.11 10.94
CA CYS A 20 -28.98 -7.17 9.48
C CYS A 20 -28.04 -6.05 9.01
N ARG A 21 -27.14 -5.58 9.88
CA ARG A 21 -25.99 -4.80 9.39
C ARG A 21 -25.06 -5.81 8.74
N SER A 22 -24.82 -5.65 7.44
CA SER A 22 -23.85 -6.50 6.74
C SER A 22 -22.47 -6.17 7.32
N ASP A 23 -21.82 -7.16 7.93
CA ASP A 23 -20.43 -7.07 8.42
C ASP A 23 -19.41 -7.15 7.26
N ALA A 24 -19.84 -6.79 6.05
CA ALA A 24 -19.05 -6.76 4.85
C ALA A 24 -19.18 -5.39 4.17
N VAL A 25 -18.09 -4.95 3.56
CA VAL A 25 -18.04 -3.78 2.69
C VAL A 25 -17.53 -4.25 1.33
N THR A 26 -18.21 -3.82 0.28
CA THR A 26 -17.71 -3.92 -1.07
C THR A 26 -17.05 -2.59 -1.40
N LEU A 27 -15.75 -2.63 -1.65
CA LEU A 27 -15.03 -1.51 -2.23
C LEU A 27 -15.13 -1.64 -3.75
N SER A 28 -15.60 -0.60 -4.43
CA SER A 28 -15.62 -0.56 -5.88
C SER A 28 -15.32 0.86 -6.32
N TYR A 29 -14.17 1.07 -6.94
CA TYR A 29 -13.75 2.37 -7.47
C TYR A 29 -14.53 2.64 -8.76
N GLU A 30 -15.25 3.76 -8.79
CA GLU A 30 -15.98 4.20 -9.98
C GLU A 30 -15.17 5.27 -10.70
N TYR A 31 -14.22 4.86 -11.55
CA TYR A 31 -13.41 5.80 -12.32
C TYR A 31 -14.18 6.38 -13.51
N GLU A 32 -14.05 7.68 -13.72
CA GLU A 32 -14.55 8.38 -14.92
C GLU A 32 -13.39 8.92 -15.77
N VAL A 33 -13.46 8.76 -17.09
CA VAL A 33 -12.43 9.34 -17.99
C VAL A 33 -12.36 10.85 -17.82
N GLY A 34 -11.14 11.36 -17.62
CA GLY A 34 -10.86 12.76 -17.32
C GLY A 34 -11.05 13.16 -15.86
N GLN A 35 -11.42 12.22 -14.98
CA GLN A 35 -11.43 12.43 -13.54
C GLN A 35 -10.01 12.74 -13.06
N THR A 36 -9.92 13.71 -12.14
CA THR A 36 -8.67 14.04 -11.46
C THR A 36 -8.85 13.82 -9.96
N LEU A 37 -7.88 13.15 -9.35
CA LEU A 37 -7.77 12.98 -7.91
C LEU A 37 -6.45 13.61 -7.46
N THR A 38 -6.48 14.34 -6.36
CA THR A 38 -5.29 14.97 -5.80
C THR A 38 -5.10 14.48 -4.37
N TYR A 39 -3.87 14.12 -4.03
CA TYR A 39 -3.48 13.70 -2.71
C TYR A 39 -2.24 14.44 -2.23
N SER A 40 -2.05 14.48 -0.92
CA SER A 40 -0.77 14.70 -0.27
C SER A 40 -0.27 13.35 0.23
N VAL A 41 0.97 13.01 -0.08
CA VAL A 41 1.66 11.85 0.49
C VAL A 41 2.83 12.32 1.35
N GLU A 42 2.95 11.73 2.54
CA GLU A 42 4.10 11.88 3.43
C GLU A 42 4.68 10.50 3.70
N ALA A 43 5.95 10.31 3.37
CA ALA A 43 6.72 9.13 3.65
C ALA A 43 7.81 9.45 4.67
N THR A 44 7.83 8.73 5.79
CA THR A 44 8.90 8.81 6.78
C THR A 44 9.55 7.44 6.91
N ALA A 45 10.86 7.36 6.71
CA ALA A 45 11.59 6.12 6.91
C ALA A 45 12.73 6.28 7.90
N HIS A 46 12.99 5.22 8.66
CA HIS A 46 14.14 5.08 9.53
C HIS A 46 14.75 3.70 9.32
N ALA A 47 16.06 3.62 9.28
CA ALA A 47 16.80 2.37 9.14
C ALA A 47 18.01 2.36 10.06
N GLU A 48 18.25 1.21 10.67
CA GLU A 48 19.43 0.91 11.47
C GLU A 48 20.10 -0.34 10.89
N TRP A 49 21.41 -0.31 10.73
CA TRP A 49 22.15 -1.44 10.18
C TRP A 49 23.43 -1.73 10.94
N ASP A 50 23.83 -2.99 10.95
CA ASP A 50 25.15 -3.44 11.40
C ASP A 50 25.70 -4.41 10.34
N ILE A 51 26.42 -3.88 9.36
CA ILE A 51 26.96 -4.64 8.22
C ILE A 51 28.43 -4.27 8.06
N GLY A 52 29.31 -5.01 8.75
CA GLY A 52 30.72 -4.64 8.85
C GLY A 52 30.96 -3.36 9.68
N GLY A 53 29.93 -2.86 10.36
CA GLY A 53 29.90 -1.65 11.17
C GLY A 53 28.47 -1.14 11.35
N THR A 54 28.23 -0.46 12.48
CA THR A 54 26.91 0.11 12.82
C THR A 54 26.67 1.44 12.12
N GLY A 55 25.47 1.64 11.59
CA GLY A 55 24.99 2.91 11.06
C GLY A 55 23.48 3.05 11.22
N GLU A 56 23.00 4.27 11.02
CA GLU A 56 21.58 4.61 11.04
C GLU A 56 21.32 5.69 9.98
N GLY A 57 20.09 5.77 9.52
CA GLY A 57 19.66 6.86 8.68
C GLY A 57 18.15 6.98 8.59
N SER A 58 17.68 8.16 8.23
CA SER A 58 16.25 8.44 8.07
C SER A 58 15.99 9.39 6.92
N TYR A 59 14.73 9.43 6.46
CA TYR A 59 14.24 10.51 5.61
C TYR A 59 12.79 10.86 5.95
N ARG A 60 12.41 12.10 5.61
CA ARG A 60 11.04 12.57 5.51
C ARG A 60 10.84 13.13 4.10
N TRP A 61 9.81 12.66 3.42
CA TRP A 61 9.51 13.02 2.03
C TRP A 61 8.03 13.34 1.89
N VAL A 62 7.71 14.54 1.40
CA VAL A 62 6.32 14.97 1.18
C VAL A 62 6.14 15.31 -0.28
N ALA A 63 5.07 14.82 -0.90
CA ALA A 63 4.74 15.13 -2.28
C ALA A 63 3.23 15.36 -2.48
N GLU A 64 2.90 16.19 -3.46
CA GLU A 64 1.55 16.23 -4.02
C GLU A 64 1.45 15.14 -5.10
N VAL A 65 0.38 14.36 -5.05
CA VAL A 65 0.07 13.32 -6.03
C VAL A 65 -1.10 13.77 -6.86
N PHE A 66 -0.91 13.86 -8.18
CA PHE A 66 -1.97 14.16 -9.13
C PHE A 66 -2.25 12.91 -9.94
N GLU A 67 -3.45 12.37 -9.82
CA GLU A 67 -3.89 11.25 -10.62
C GLU A 67 -4.92 11.71 -11.64
N ARG A 68 -4.76 11.30 -12.88
CA ARG A 68 -5.69 11.58 -13.96
C ARG A 68 -6.06 10.32 -14.70
N VAL A 69 -7.36 10.03 -14.74
CA VAL A 69 -7.90 8.88 -15.47
C VAL A 69 -7.90 9.19 -16.96
N GLU A 70 -7.09 8.48 -17.73
CA GLU A 70 -6.98 8.65 -19.18
C GLU A 70 -7.93 7.71 -19.94
N GLU A 71 -8.09 6.48 -19.46
CA GLU A 71 -8.95 5.46 -20.08
C GLU A 71 -9.61 4.59 -19.00
N VAL A 72 -10.80 4.06 -19.30
CA VAL A 72 -11.49 3.06 -18.49
C VAL A 72 -12.05 2.00 -19.42
N ASP A 73 -11.69 0.73 -19.17
CA ASP A 73 -12.11 -0.44 -19.93
C ASP A 73 -12.51 -1.62 -19.01
N ASP A 74 -12.63 -2.82 -19.58
CA ASP A 74 -13.02 -4.02 -18.84
C ASP A 74 -11.88 -4.54 -17.92
N GLU A 75 -10.64 -4.10 -18.11
CA GLU A 75 -9.45 -4.47 -17.31
C GLU A 75 -9.19 -3.48 -16.16
N GLY A 76 -9.70 -2.24 -16.27
CA GLY A 76 -9.65 -1.24 -15.22
C GLY A 76 -9.52 0.18 -15.75
N ALA A 77 -8.97 1.06 -14.93
CA ALA A 77 -8.64 2.43 -15.29
C ALA A 77 -7.14 2.57 -15.60
N LEU A 78 -6.82 3.20 -16.73
CA LEU A 78 -5.49 3.74 -17.00
C LEU A 78 -5.37 5.11 -16.33
N VAL A 79 -4.41 5.25 -15.42
CA VAL A 79 -4.21 6.45 -14.63
C VAL A 79 -2.80 6.97 -14.84
N GLU A 80 -2.69 8.21 -15.31
CA GLU A 80 -1.46 9.00 -15.29
C GLU A 80 -1.31 9.60 -13.89
N VAL A 81 -0.17 9.37 -13.26
CA VAL A 81 0.15 9.86 -11.93
C VAL A 81 1.37 10.76 -12.00
N THR A 82 1.30 11.91 -11.34
CA THR A 82 2.44 12.78 -11.11
C THR A 82 2.70 12.91 -9.62
N LEU A 83 3.89 12.53 -9.18
CA LEU A 83 4.42 12.84 -7.85
C LEU A 83 5.25 14.12 -7.96
N ALA A 84 4.83 15.16 -7.26
CA ALA A 84 5.53 16.45 -7.19
C ALA A 84 6.05 16.65 -5.75
N PRO A 85 7.31 16.30 -5.45
CA PRO A 85 7.89 16.50 -4.13
C PRO A 85 7.84 17.98 -3.72
N THR A 86 7.37 18.23 -2.51
CA THR A 86 7.27 19.58 -1.92
C THR A 86 8.24 19.78 -0.76
N ASP A 87 8.64 18.70 -0.09
CA ASP A 87 9.58 18.71 1.02
C ASP A 87 10.39 17.42 1.06
N VAL A 88 11.69 17.52 1.29
CA VAL A 88 12.62 16.38 1.34
C VAL A 88 13.69 16.64 2.39
N GLU A 89 13.73 15.80 3.41
CA GLU A 89 14.76 15.80 4.45
C GLU A 89 15.42 14.42 4.47
N GLU A 90 16.75 14.37 4.37
CA GLU A 90 17.54 13.13 4.34
C GLU A 90 18.66 13.19 5.38
N GLU A 91 18.76 12.15 6.21
CA GLU A 91 19.80 11.98 7.20
C GLU A 91 20.41 10.58 7.07
N GLY A 92 21.34 10.39 6.14
CA GLY A 92 22.04 9.11 6.00
C GLY A 92 21.24 7.98 5.32
N LEU A 93 19.98 8.22 4.98
CA LEU A 93 19.13 7.34 4.16
C LEU A 93 18.59 8.13 2.96
N LEU A 94 18.60 7.51 1.78
CA LEU A 94 18.12 8.15 0.55
C LEU A 94 16.59 8.10 0.49
N SER A 95 15.99 9.26 0.19
CA SER A 95 14.56 9.38 -0.09
C SER A 95 14.25 8.98 -1.56
N PRO A 96 12.97 8.96 -1.95
CA PRO A 96 12.56 8.81 -3.36
C PRO A 96 13.03 9.95 -4.29
N GLY A 97 13.62 11.01 -3.73
CA GLY A 97 14.19 12.14 -4.47
C GLY A 97 13.29 13.39 -4.50
N SER A 98 13.87 14.50 -4.97
CA SER A 98 13.23 15.83 -5.02
C SER A 98 12.71 16.23 -6.40
N GLY A 99 12.90 15.39 -7.41
CA GLY A 99 12.40 15.64 -8.76
C GLY A 99 10.98 15.11 -8.93
N ASP A 100 10.19 15.82 -9.72
CA ASP A 100 8.89 15.32 -10.17
C ASP A 100 9.07 13.97 -10.87
N LYS A 101 8.13 13.06 -10.63
CA LYS A 101 8.05 11.77 -11.31
C LYS A 101 6.68 11.60 -11.90
N THR A 102 6.60 11.20 -13.16
CA THR A 102 5.35 10.87 -13.82
C THR A 102 5.35 9.40 -14.19
N PHE A 103 4.23 8.70 -13.98
CA PHE A 103 4.10 7.31 -14.38
C PHE A 103 2.66 6.98 -14.76
N SER A 104 2.52 5.98 -15.62
CA SER A 104 1.22 5.45 -16.02
C SER A 104 1.02 4.09 -15.39
N ILE A 105 -0.13 3.90 -14.72
CA ILE A 105 -0.49 2.64 -14.06
C ILE A 105 -1.88 2.18 -14.49
N ARG A 106 -2.11 0.88 -14.50
CA ARG A 106 -3.46 0.31 -14.60
C ARG A 106 -3.97 -0.02 -13.21
N ILE A 107 -5.17 0.43 -12.89
CA ILE A 107 -5.83 0.20 -11.61
C ILE A 107 -7.14 -0.55 -11.82
N ASP A 108 -7.37 -1.64 -11.10
CA ASP A 108 -8.65 -2.36 -11.18
C ASP A 108 -9.80 -1.60 -10.49
N ASP A 109 -11.01 -2.15 -10.63
CA ASP A 109 -12.23 -1.63 -9.99
C ASP A 109 -12.20 -1.74 -8.45
N LYS A 110 -11.11 -2.27 -7.85
CA LYS A 110 -10.87 -2.34 -6.41
C LYS A 110 -9.79 -1.38 -5.94
N GLY A 111 -9.21 -0.60 -6.86
CA GLY A 111 -8.20 0.41 -6.55
C GLY A 111 -6.78 -0.15 -6.45
N ARG A 112 -6.56 -1.39 -6.88
CA ARG A 112 -5.24 -2.05 -6.87
C ARG A 112 -4.50 -1.80 -8.17
N VAL A 113 -3.20 -1.54 -8.07
CA VAL A 113 -2.29 -1.44 -9.21
C VAL A 113 -2.09 -2.82 -9.85
N LEU A 114 -2.58 -2.98 -11.08
CA LEU A 114 -2.45 -4.19 -11.90
C LEU A 114 -1.19 -4.19 -12.77
N GLU A 115 -0.66 -3.02 -13.09
CA GLU A 115 0.46 -2.86 -14.00
C GLU A 115 1.07 -1.47 -13.83
N VAL A 116 2.40 -1.38 -13.84
CA VAL A 116 3.14 -0.14 -14.08
C VAL A 116 3.57 -0.16 -15.54
N ILE A 117 3.18 0.84 -16.33
CA ILE A 117 3.34 0.85 -17.78
C ILE A 117 4.61 1.61 -18.17
N GLU A 118 4.81 2.79 -17.59
CA GLU A 118 5.98 3.64 -17.86
C GLU A 118 6.26 4.55 -16.66
N ILE A 119 7.52 4.97 -16.53
CA ILE A 119 7.99 5.98 -15.58
C ILE A 119 8.83 6.99 -16.34
N ASP A 120 8.51 8.28 -16.22
CA ASP A 120 9.19 9.40 -16.89
C ASP A 120 9.35 9.20 -18.41
N GLY A 121 8.37 8.54 -19.04
CA GLY A 121 8.35 8.22 -20.47
C GLY A 121 9.24 7.04 -20.88
N VAL A 122 9.78 6.29 -19.92
CA VAL A 122 10.50 5.03 -20.14
C VAL A 122 9.56 3.86 -19.82
N PRO A 123 9.38 2.89 -20.73
CA PRO A 123 8.58 1.69 -20.46
C PRO A 123 9.08 0.95 -19.22
N ALA A 124 8.15 0.45 -18.39
CA ALA A 124 8.51 -0.25 -17.14
C ALA A 124 9.37 -1.50 -17.38
N GLU A 125 9.23 -2.16 -18.54
CA GLU A 125 10.05 -3.30 -18.95
C GLU A 125 11.53 -2.95 -19.21
N ASP A 126 11.84 -1.67 -19.43
CA ASP A 126 13.19 -1.15 -19.65
C ASP A 126 13.81 -0.57 -18.37
N LEU A 127 13.06 -0.53 -17.26
CA LEU A 127 13.47 0.06 -15.98
C LEU A 127 14.02 -0.97 -15.01
N ASP A 128 14.77 -0.47 -14.02
CA ASP A 128 15.19 -1.34 -12.92
C ASP A 128 13.97 -1.76 -12.08
N PRO A 129 13.84 -3.04 -11.71
CA PRO A 129 12.77 -3.53 -10.85
C PRO A 129 12.53 -2.71 -9.58
N GLU A 130 13.60 -2.10 -9.03
CA GLU A 130 13.52 -1.27 -7.82
C GLU A 130 12.78 0.04 -8.05
N GLU A 131 12.91 0.63 -9.25
CA GLU A 131 12.20 1.86 -9.62
C GLU A 131 10.69 1.60 -9.77
N VAL A 132 10.32 0.42 -10.26
CA VAL A 132 8.93 -0.03 -10.42
C VAL A 132 8.30 -0.40 -9.08
N ALA A 133 9.06 -1.05 -8.18
CA ALA A 133 8.56 -1.48 -6.88
C ALA A 133 8.08 -0.31 -6.01
N PHE A 134 8.79 0.83 -6.01
CA PHE A 134 8.41 2.02 -5.26
C PHE A 134 6.99 2.50 -5.63
N ILE A 135 6.69 2.56 -6.93
CA ILE A 135 5.40 3.01 -7.45
C ILE A 135 4.26 2.11 -6.99
N GLY A 136 4.45 0.80 -6.97
CA GLY A 136 3.35 -0.07 -6.57
C GLY A 136 3.00 -0.01 -5.07
N THR A 137 3.81 0.65 -4.24
CA THR A 137 3.62 0.72 -2.78
C THR A 137 3.00 2.02 -2.27
N TYR A 138 2.74 3.02 -3.13
CA TYR A 138 2.14 4.29 -2.65
C TYR A 138 0.67 4.15 -2.22
N ARG A 139 -0.01 3.07 -2.64
CA ARG A 139 -1.40 2.77 -2.25
C ARG A 139 -1.44 1.66 -1.19
N PRO A 140 -2.39 1.72 -0.24
CA PRO A 140 -2.58 0.65 0.72
C PRO A 140 -3.01 -0.66 0.01
N PRO A 141 -2.64 -1.83 0.56
CA PRO A 141 -3.05 -3.11 0.01
C PRO A 141 -4.55 -3.35 0.25
N LEU A 142 -5.41 -3.06 -0.73
CA LEU A 142 -6.86 -3.24 -0.59
C LEU A 142 -7.32 -4.66 -0.98
N PRO A 143 -8.38 -5.20 -0.35
CA PRO A 143 -8.93 -6.52 -0.67
C PRO A 143 -9.64 -6.54 -2.02
N THR A 144 -9.49 -7.63 -2.78
CA THR A 144 -10.12 -7.83 -4.10
C THR A 144 -11.57 -8.27 -4.05
N ASP A 145 -11.93 -8.97 -2.97
CA ASP A 145 -13.28 -9.49 -2.74
C ASP A 145 -13.90 -8.80 -1.53
N SER A 146 -15.22 -8.92 -1.41
CA SER A 146 -15.90 -8.54 -0.18
C SER A 146 -15.32 -9.31 0.99
N ILE A 147 -14.71 -8.58 1.91
CA ILE A 147 -14.04 -9.17 3.06
C ILE A 147 -14.89 -9.02 4.33
N ARG A 148 -14.83 -10.03 5.20
CA ARG A 148 -15.41 -9.99 6.54
C ARG A 148 -14.36 -9.64 7.58
N LEU A 149 -14.82 -9.19 8.74
CA LEU A 149 -13.97 -9.02 9.91
C LEU A 149 -13.18 -10.31 10.21
N ARG A 150 -11.86 -10.18 10.40
CA ARG A 150 -10.88 -11.27 10.61
C ARG A 150 -10.67 -12.23 9.45
N GLU A 151 -11.15 -11.87 8.28
CA GLU A 151 -10.81 -12.60 7.06
C GLU A 151 -9.47 -12.05 6.56
N GLU A 152 -8.64 -12.97 6.06
CA GLU A 152 -7.34 -12.67 5.48
C GLU A 152 -7.47 -12.56 3.95
N TRP A 153 -6.70 -11.68 3.34
CA TRP A 153 -6.51 -11.63 1.89
C TRP A 153 -5.04 -11.60 1.52
N ALA A 154 -4.76 -12.15 0.35
CA ALA A 154 -3.47 -11.99 -0.30
C ALA A 154 -3.42 -10.61 -0.95
N ALA A 155 -2.47 -9.78 -0.52
CA ALA A 155 -2.06 -8.59 -1.22
C ALA A 155 -0.79 -8.96 -2.03
N PRO A 156 -0.93 -9.31 -3.32
CA PRO A 156 0.23 -9.59 -4.14
C PRO A 156 1.11 -8.33 -4.22
N PRO A 157 2.43 -8.48 -4.34
CA PRO A 157 3.28 -7.34 -4.63
C PRO A 157 2.84 -6.69 -5.94
N PRO A 158 3.27 -5.44 -6.18
CA PRO A 158 3.17 -4.84 -7.50
C PRO A 158 3.74 -5.80 -8.55
N PRO A 159 3.12 -5.92 -9.73
CA PRO A 159 3.65 -6.78 -10.78
C PRO A 159 4.96 -6.19 -11.27
N ILE A 160 6.05 -6.72 -10.74
CA ILE A 160 7.40 -6.43 -11.17
C ILE A 160 7.74 -7.46 -12.24
N THR A 161 8.23 -6.96 -13.37
CA THR A 161 8.73 -7.77 -14.48
C THR A 161 9.98 -8.53 -14.01
N GLU A 162 9.90 -9.86 -14.08
CA GLU A 162 10.80 -10.92 -13.59
C GLU A 162 12.32 -10.70 -13.35
N GLU A 163 12.84 -11.60 -12.49
CA GLU A 163 14.21 -11.90 -12.01
C GLU A 163 14.89 -10.88 -11.06
N GLY A 164 14.78 -11.15 -9.75
CA GLY A 164 15.57 -10.50 -8.68
C GLY A 164 14.75 -10.03 -7.48
N PHE A 165 13.49 -9.70 -7.71
CA PHE A 165 12.57 -9.23 -6.68
C PHE A 165 11.50 -10.29 -6.36
N GLN A 166 11.64 -10.97 -5.22
CA GLN A 166 10.60 -11.83 -4.65
C GLN A 166 10.05 -11.16 -3.40
N GLN A 167 9.27 -10.09 -3.56
CA GLN A 167 8.39 -9.69 -2.47
C GLN A 167 7.31 -10.77 -2.38
N LEU A 168 7.33 -11.55 -1.30
CA LEU A 168 6.31 -12.56 -1.11
C LEU A 168 4.97 -11.87 -0.87
N VAL A 169 3.92 -12.51 -1.37
CA VAL A 169 2.52 -12.14 -1.11
C VAL A 169 2.36 -11.75 0.35
N SER A 170 1.96 -10.50 0.60
CA SER A 170 1.62 -10.05 1.95
C SER A 170 0.26 -10.66 2.31
N PHE A 171 0.19 -11.31 3.47
CA PHE A 171 -1.09 -11.77 4.00
C PHE A 171 -1.60 -10.72 4.96
N VAL A 172 -2.74 -10.15 4.64
CA VAL A 172 -3.33 -9.05 5.41
C VAL A 172 -4.64 -9.52 6.02
N GLU A 173 -4.88 -9.25 7.30
CA GLU A 173 -6.13 -9.52 8.02
C GLU A 173 -6.93 -8.22 8.21
N LEU A 174 -8.25 -8.31 8.08
CA LEU A 174 -9.14 -7.20 8.40
C LEU A 174 -9.40 -7.15 9.91
N ASP A 175 -8.69 -6.24 10.60
CA ASP A 175 -8.81 -6.06 12.05
C ASP A 175 -10.12 -5.38 12.45
N ARG A 176 -10.55 -4.40 11.67
CA ARG A 176 -11.74 -3.58 11.97
C ARG A 176 -12.39 -3.05 10.71
N LEU A 177 -13.73 -3.05 10.72
CA LEU A 177 -14.56 -2.44 9.70
C LEU A 177 -15.64 -1.59 10.34
N ASP A 178 -15.54 -0.28 10.17
CA ASP A 178 -16.50 0.69 10.67
C ASP A 178 -17.13 1.47 9.51
N ARG A 179 -18.36 1.95 9.71
CA ARG A 179 -18.99 2.93 8.81
C ARG A 179 -19.42 4.14 9.60
N ASP A 180 -19.32 5.32 8.99
CA ASP A 180 -19.85 6.54 9.61
C ASP A 180 -21.38 6.47 9.81
N ALA A 181 -21.92 7.45 10.53
CA ALA A 181 -23.34 7.50 10.86
C ALA A 181 -24.25 7.63 9.62
N ASP A 182 -23.72 8.23 8.55
CA ASP A 182 -24.44 8.46 7.30
C ASP A 182 -24.31 7.26 6.33
N GLY A 183 -23.41 6.31 6.63
CA GLY A 183 -23.07 5.18 5.78
C GLY A 183 -22.27 5.56 4.52
N ARG A 184 -21.63 6.72 4.49
CA ARG A 184 -20.93 7.28 3.32
C ARG A 184 -19.46 6.94 3.27
N THR A 185 -18.86 6.62 4.41
CA THR A 185 -17.46 6.21 4.49
C THR A 185 -17.32 4.89 5.23
N ALA A 186 -16.29 4.13 4.86
CA ALA A 186 -15.80 2.98 5.61
C ALA A 186 -14.40 3.25 6.14
N SER A 187 -14.16 2.95 7.42
CA SER A 187 -12.80 2.83 7.98
C SER A 187 -12.44 1.35 8.05
N ILE A 188 -11.22 1.05 7.62
CA ILE A 188 -10.66 -0.28 7.51
C ILE A 188 -9.32 -0.25 8.24
N SER A 189 -9.15 -1.09 9.26
CA SER A 189 -7.85 -1.32 9.89
C SER A 189 -7.35 -2.69 9.50
N TYR A 190 -6.05 -2.81 9.23
CA TYR A 190 -5.46 -4.04 8.74
C TYR A 190 -4.04 -4.27 9.27
N SER A 191 -3.63 -5.54 9.31
CA SER A 191 -2.28 -5.94 9.68
C SER A 191 -1.87 -7.20 8.93
N GLY A 192 -0.58 -7.42 8.76
CA GLY A 192 -0.06 -8.52 7.98
C GLY A 192 1.43 -8.76 8.13
N GLU A 193 1.88 -9.89 7.58
CA GLU A 193 3.29 -10.25 7.50
C GLU A 193 3.67 -10.54 6.05
N SER A 194 4.86 -10.10 5.66
CA SER A 194 5.44 -10.28 4.35
C SER A 194 6.87 -10.79 4.53
N PRO A 195 7.14 -12.10 4.31
CA PRO A 195 8.50 -12.55 4.23
C PRO A 195 9.17 -11.88 3.03
N LEU A 196 10.43 -11.48 3.17
CA LEU A 196 11.18 -10.81 2.12
C LEU A 196 12.45 -11.59 1.85
N THR A 197 12.69 -11.88 0.58
CA THR A 197 14.01 -12.30 0.12
C THR A 197 14.34 -11.51 -1.13
N ARG A 198 15.44 -10.77 -1.09
CA ARG A 198 15.86 -9.87 -2.15
C ARG A 198 17.32 -10.09 -2.45
N THR A 199 17.67 -10.04 -3.73
CA THR A 199 19.05 -9.96 -4.18
C THR A 199 19.17 -8.75 -5.08
N THR A 200 20.04 -7.82 -4.72
CA THR A 200 20.35 -6.61 -5.50
C THR A 200 21.78 -6.71 -6.00
N THR A 201 22.00 -6.58 -7.30
CA THR A 201 23.34 -6.52 -7.88
C THR A 201 23.86 -5.08 -7.82
N LEU A 202 24.95 -4.87 -7.09
CA LEU A 202 25.65 -3.59 -7.03
C LEU A 202 26.92 -3.64 -7.90
N PRO A 203 27.45 -2.49 -8.35
CA PRO A 203 28.72 -2.45 -9.09
C PRO A 203 29.87 -3.17 -8.36
N GLU A 204 29.86 -3.16 -7.02
CA GLU A 204 30.88 -3.73 -6.15
C GLU A 204 30.62 -5.19 -5.73
N GLY A 205 29.45 -5.75 -6.05
CA GLY A 205 29.05 -7.11 -5.65
C GLY A 205 27.55 -7.28 -5.47
N ASP A 206 27.09 -8.50 -5.21
CA ASP A 206 25.67 -8.75 -4.92
C ASP A 206 25.37 -8.49 -3.43
N ALA A 207 24.17 -8.00 -3.13
CA ALA A 207 23.65 -7.88 -1.78
C ALA A 207 22.41 -8.78 -1.65
N GLU A 208 22.47 -9.76 -0.77
CA GLU A 208 21.35 -10.62 -0.40
C GLU A 208 20.70 -10.06 0.88
N MET A 209 19.38 -10.01 0.93
CA MET A 209 18.61 -9.63 2.10
C MET A 209 17.51 -10.66 2.33
N ALA A 210 17.39 -11.16 3.56
CA ALA A 210 16.37 -12.13 3.92
C ALA A 210 15.79 -11.83 5.30
N GLY A 211 14.46 -11.87 5.43
CA GLY A 211 13.79 -11.59 6.69
C GLY A 211 12.28 -11.50 6.54
N SER A 212 11.65 -10.71 7.41
CA SER A 212 10.22 -10.50 7.39
C SER A 212 9.90 -9.04 7.71
N ALA A 213 8.91 -8.50 7.00
CA ALA A 213 8.29 -7.24 7.33
C ALA A 213 6.89 -7.50 7.90
N SER A 214 6.52 -6.77 8.94
CA SER A 214 5.14 -6.57 9.36
C SER A 214 4.59 -5.34 8.68
N ILE A 215 3.33 -5.40 8.27
CA ILE A 215 2.57 -4.28 7.73
C ILE A 215 1.37 -4.04 8.62
N SER A 216 1.05 -2.79 8.92
CA SER A 216 -0.22 -2.43 9.56
C SER A 216 -0.70 -1.08 9.07
N GLY A 217 -1.99 -0.82 9.15
CA GLY A 217 -2.52 0.46 8.69
C GLY A 217 -4.00 0.67 8.94
N GLU A 218 -4.43 1.88 8.60
CA GLU A 218 -5.83 2.27 8.54
C GLU A 218 -6.10 2.99 7.21
N ALA A 219 -7.27 2.75 6.62
CA ALA A 219 -7.72 3.40 5.40
C ALA A 219 -9.17 3.87 5.56
N ILE A 220 -9.45 5.09 5.12
CA ILE A 220 -10.80 5.66 5.03
C ILE A 220 -11.19 5.73 3.55
N VAL A 221 -12.27 5.04 3.20
CA VAL A 221 -12.77 4.95 1.83
C VAL A 221 -14.15 5.60 1.72
N ASP A 222 -14.34 6.40 0.68
CA ASP A 222 -15.64 6.90 0.25
C ASP A 222 -16.45 5.77 -0.40
N LEU A 223 -17.64 5.46 0.13
CA LEU A 223 -18.46 4.36 -0.38
C LEU A 223 -19.32 4.75 -1.59
N ASP A 224 -19.56 6.04 -1.82
CA ASP A 224 -20.38 6.49 -2.95
C ASP A 224 -19.56 6.46 -4.24
N GLY A 225 -18.26 6.78 -4.17
CA GLY A 225 -17.34 6.74 -5.32
C GLY A 225 -16.26 5.65 -5.28
N GLY A 226 -16.12 4.95 -4.14
CA GLY A 226 -15.10 3.93 -3.92
C GLY A 226 -13.69 4.46 -3.65
N PHE A 227 -13.48 5.78 -3.60
CA PHE A 227 -12.14 6.36 -3.55
C PHE A 227 -11.55 6.36 -2.15
N LEU A 228 -10.25 6.09 -2.07
CA LEU A 228 -9.46 6.37 -0.88
C LEU A 228 -9.51 7.87 -0.56
N ARG A 229 -9.83 8.20 0.69
CA ARG A 229 -9.78 9.56 1.24
C ARG A 229 -8.53 9.77 2.06
N GLU A 230 -8.17 8.77 2.85
CA GLU A 230 -7.04 8.82 3.76
C GLU A 230 -6.50 7.41 3.95
N SER A 231 -5.18 7.25 4.07
CA SER A 231 -4.58 6.03 4.59
C SER A 231 -3.30 6.32 5.34
N THR A 232 -3.07 5.55 6.40
CA THR A 232 -1.78 5.45 7.06
C THR A 232 -1.34 4.00 7.03
N THR A 233 -0.10 3.76 6.60
CA THR A 233 0.50 2.42 6.51
C THR A 233 1.87 2.46 7.16
N THR A 234 2.14 1.52 8.05
CA THR A 234 3.46 1.28 8.64
C THR A 234 3.97 -0.07 8.17
N THR A 235 5.18 -0.09 7.63
CA THR A 235 5.92 -1.30 7.29
C THR A 235 7.20 -1.35 8.13
N GLU A 236 7.33 -2.35 8.99
CA GLU A 236 8.49 -2.53 9.87
C GLU A 236 9.11 -3.90 9.58
N GLY A 237 10.42 -3.97 9.37
CA GLY A 237 11.08 -5.22 9.02
C GLY A 237 12.47 -5.38 9.60
N ASP A 238 12.78 -6.64 9.92
CA ASP A 238 14.09 -7.10 10.37
C ASP A 238 14.66 -8.07 9.33
N PHE A 239 15.88 -7.79 8.88
CA PHE A 239 16.53 -8.55 7.82
C PHE A 239 17.97 -8.90 8.17
N GLU A 240 18.37 -10.11 7.78
CA GLU A 240 19.76 -10.47 7.62
C GLU A 240 20.22 -9.95 6.25
N VAL A 241 21.33 -9.22 6.23
CA VAL A 241 21.93 -8.69 5.00
C VAL A 241 23.29 -9.35 4.80
N ARG A 242 23.56 -9.78 3.57
CA ARG A 242 24.81 -10.39 3.16
C ARG A 242 25.32 -9.75 1.88
N ALA A 243 26.38 -8.96 2.00
CA ALA A 243 27.09 -8.39 0.85
C ALA A 243 28.17 -9.38 0.37
N LEU A 244 28.10 -9.73 -0.91
CA LEU A 244 28.96 -10.63 -1.65
C LEU A 244 29.85 -9.81 -2.60
N PRO A 245 31.04 -9.39 -2.18
CA PRO A 245 31.92 -8.60 -3.04
C PRO A 245 32.30 -9.36 -4.32
N SER A 246 32.41 -8.64 -5.44
CA SER A 246 32.79 -9.19 -6.75
C SER A 246 34.22 -9.76 -6.80
N ASP A 247 35.10 -9.26 -5.94
CA ASP A 247 36.50 -9.69 -5.80
C ASP A 247 36.65 -10.84 -4.77
N GLU A 248 37.87 -11.37 -4.57
CA GLU A 248 38.19 -12.43 -3.58
C GLU A 248 38.02 -11.99 -2.09
N GLY A 249 37.07 -11.11 -1.78
CA GLY A 249 36.69 -10.71 -0.44
C GLY A 249 35.82 -11.77 0.25
N SER A 250 35.87 -11.81 1.58
CA SER A 250 34.89 -12.58 2.36
C SER A 250 33.56 -11.84 2.37
N PRO A 251 32.42 -12.55 2.30
CA PRO A 251 31.10 -11.94 2.49
C PRO A 251 31.02 -11.14 3.79
N LEU A 252 30.40 -9.97 3.73
CA LEU A 252 30.01 -9.22 4.93
C LEU A 252 28.57 -9.60 5.26
N THR A 253 28.35 -10.11 6.46
CA THR A 253 27.01 -10.42 6.96
C THR A 253 26.67 -9.49 8.10
N GLY A 254 25.41 -9.10 8.17
CA GLY A 254 24.92 -8.11 9.11
C GLY A 254 23.41 -8.15 9.27
N SER A 255 22.89 -7.15 9.97
CA SER A 255 21.45 -6.94 10.14
C SER A 255 21.02 -5.57 9.64
N LEU A 256 19.78 -5.49 9.18
CA LEU A 256 19.07 -4.26 8.84
C LEU A 256 17.71 -4.30 9.54
N HIS A 257 17.42 -3.27 10.32
CA HIS A 257 16.09 -2.96 10.81
C HIS A 257 15.58 -1.73 10.06
N GLN A 258 14.36 -1.77 9.55
CA GLN A 258 13.77 -0.64 8.84
C GLN A 258 12.31 -0.41 9.27
N VAL A 259 11.92 0.86 9.32
CA VAL A 259 10.54 1.29 9.51
C VAL A 259 10.21 2.29 8.42
N LEU A 260 9.10 2.09 7.72
CA LEU A 260 8.53 3.02 6.74
C LEU A 260 7.09 3.33 7.13
N GLU A 261 6.80 4.59 7.33
CA GLU A 261 5.45 5.12 7.52
C GLU A 261 5.04 5.90 6.27
N LEU A 262 3.86 5.59 5.75
CA LEU A 262 3.23 6.27 4.62
C LEU A 262 1.90 6.84 5.09
N HIS A 263 1.71 8.14 4.92
CA HIS A 263 0.45 8.82 5.12
C HIS A 263 0.00 9.42 3.78
N LEU A 264 -1.24 9.14 3.38
CA LEU A 264 -1.84 9.64 2.16
C LEU A 264 -3.17 10.29 2.52
N GLU A 265 -3.39 11.52 2.11
CA GLU A 265 -4.63 12.27 2.35
C GLU A 265 -5.11 12.92 1.05
N ARG A 266 -6.39 12.81 0.73
CA ARG A 266 -7.00 13.47 -0.44
C ARG A 266 -7.23 14.95 -0.16
N ILE A 267 -6.81 15.82 -1.08
CA ILE A 267 -6.89 17.29 -0.96
C ILE A 267 -7.82 17.95 -1.99
#